data_AF-A0A7J7G4H4-F1
#
_entry.id   AF-A0A7J7G4H4-F1
#
_cell.length_a   1.000
_cell.length_b   1.000
_cell.length_c   1.000
_cell.angle_alpha   90.00
_cell.angle_beta   90.00
_cell.angle_gamma   90.00
#
_symmetry.space_group_name_H-M   'P 1'
#
loop_
_entity.id
_entity.type
_entity.pdbx_description
1 polymer ?
#
loop_
_entity_poly.entity_id
_entity_poly.type
_entity_poly.pdbx_seq_one_letter_code
_entity_poly.pdbx_strand_id
1 'polypeptide(L)'
;MTNLMGKSCCMLFFVLLLTSSIFLGHSKKLNQYEPCNRLKLFYHDTMFNGTNVSNATAATVANATKLGNFDFGMLVVFDDPMTVDNHFVSSPVAREHRGSISTT
;
A
#
# COMPACT_ATOMS: atom_id res chain seq x y z
N MET A 1 -28.31 33.18 47.61
CA MET A 1 -27.68 32.97 46.28
C MET A 1 -27.01 31.59 46.12
N THR A 2 -26.93 30.75 47.15
CA THR A 2 -26.26 29.43 47.09
C THR A 2 -27.10 28.32 46.43
N ASN A 3 -28.43 28.34 46.59
CA ASN A 3 -29.34 27.34 46.01
C ASN A 3 -29.50 27.45 44.48
N LEU A 4 -29.32 28.64 43.91
CA LEU A 4 -29.40 28.87 42.45
C LEU A 4 -28.13 28.38 41.74
N MET A 5 -26.97 28.58 42.38
CA MET A 5 -25.67 28.11 41.90
C MET A 5 -25.56 26.58 41.88
N GLY A 6 -26.08 25.91 42.93
CA GLY A 6 -26.14 24.45 42.98
C GLY A 6 -27.05 23.85 41.90
N LYS A 7 -28.25 24.42 41.70
CA LYS A 7 -29.16 24.02 40.62
C LYS A 7 -28.57 24.24 39.24
N SER A 8 -27.93 25.39 39.00
CA SER A 8 -27.25 25.68 37.74
C SER A 8 -26.12 24.70 37.45
N CYS A 9 -25.34 24.32 38.47
CA CYS A 9 -24.25 23.36 38.34
C CYS A 9 -24.77 21.94 38.06
N CYS A 10 -25.84 21.51 38.72
CA CYS A 10 -26.50 20.24 38.44
C CYS A 10 -27.06 20.19 37.02
N MET A 11 -27.74 21.25 36.56
CA MET A 11 -28.26 21.32 35.19
C MET A 11 -27.14 21.28 34.14
N LEU A 12 -26.02 21.98 34.40
CA LEU A 12 -24.84 21.93 33.52
C LEU A 12 -24.24 20.51 33.45
N PHE A 13 -24.16 19.82 34.59
CA PHE A 13 -23.68 18.45 34.67
C PHE A 13 -24.57 17.47 33.90
N PHE A 14 -25.90 17.62 34.01
CA PHE A 14 -26.85 16.84 33.22
C PHE A 14 -26.73 17.10 31.71
N VAL A 15 -26.53 18.35 31.29
CA VAL A 15 -26.30 18.70 29.88
C VAL A 15 -25.01 18.06 29.36
N LEU A 16 -23.92 18.13 30.13
CA LEU A 16 -22.64 17.49 29.77
C LEU A 16 -22.79 15.97 29.64
N LEU A 17 -23.51 15.31 30.55
CA LEU A 17 -23.81 13.88 30.48
C LEU A 17 -24.63 13.51 29.22
N LEU A 18 -25.64 14.31 28.87
CA LEU A 18 -26.47 14.05 27.69
C LEU A 18 -25.70 14.22 26.37
N THR A 19 -24.72 15.13 26.33
CA THR A 19 -23.85 15.33 25.15
C THR A 19 -22.76 14.26 24.98
N SER A 20 -22.43 13.52 26.04
CA SER A 20 -21.37 12.49 26.00
C SER A 20 -21.74 11.24 25.18
N SER A 21 -23.04 11.03 24.94
CA SER A 21 -23.58 9.86 24.24
C SER A 21 -23.41 9.88 22.72
N ILE A 22 -23.00 11.01 22.13
CA ILE A 22 -23.00 11.21 20.67
C ILE A 22 -21.71 10.68 20.01
N PHE A 23 -20.66 10.41 20.79
CA PHE A 23 -19.37 9.89 20.29
C PHE A 23 -19.22 8.38 20.38
N LEU A 24 -20.32 7.61 20.30
CA LEU A 24 -20.21 6.19 19.99
C LEU A 24 -19.90 6.06 18.50
N GLY A 25 -18.60 6.22 18.20
CA GLY A 25 -18.05 6.19 16.86
C GLY A 25 -18.59 5.00 16.09
N HIS A 26 -19.14 5.28 14.91
CA HIS A 26 -19.68 4.30 13.98
C HIS A 26 -18.52 3.46 13.43
N SER A 27 -17.94 2.60 14.25
CA SER A 27 -16.88 1.69 13.82
C SER A 27 -17.54 0.62 12.98
N LYS A 28 -17.49 0.78 11.65
CA LYS A 28 -17.83 -0.31 10.74
C LYS A 28 -16.99 -1.51 11.16
N LYS A 29 -17.65 -2.60 11.58
CA LYS A 29 -16.98 -3.85 11.93
C LYS A 29 -16.27 -4.34 10.68
N LEU A 30 -14.93 -4.31 10.69
CA LEU A 30 -14.16 -4.85 9.58
C LEU A 30 -14.45 -6.34 9.48
N ASN A 31 -14.83 -6.79 8.29
CA ASN A 31 -15.01 -8.19 8.03
C ASN A 31 -13.63 -8.82 7.76
N GLN A 32 -13.20 -9.71 8.66
CA GLN A 32 -11.90 -10.38 8.56
C GLN A 32 -11.82 -11.38 7.40
N TYR A 33 -12.96 -11.77 6.85
CA TYR A 33 -13.04 -12.72 5.74
C TYR A 33 -13.00 -12.05 4.36
N GLU A 34 -13.00 -10.71 4.30
CA GLU A 34 -12.89 -10.00 3.03
C GLU A 34 -11.89 -8.83 3.10
N PRO A 35 -11.16 -8.56 2.00
CA PRO A 35 -10.26 -7.43 1.96
C PRO A 35 -11.05 -6.11 1.99
N CYS A 36 -10.58 -5.14 2.77
CA CYS A 36 -11.21 -3.82 2.88
C CYS A 36 -11.16 -3.03 1.55
N ASN A 37 -10.13 -3.28 0.74
CA ASN A 37 -9.94 -2.72 -0.59
C ASN A 37 -9.22 -3.73 -1.48
N ARG A 38 -9.50 -3.72 -2.79
CA ARG A 38 -8.82 -4.56 -3.78
C ARG A 38 -8.16 -3.68 -4.83
N LEU A 39 -6.84 -3.66 -4.84
CA LEU A 39 -6.04 -3.03 -5.88
C LEU A 39 -5.74 -4.07 -6.96
N LYS A 40 -6.06 -3.73 -8.22
CA LYS A 40 -5.70 -4.52 -9.40
C LYS A 40 -4.89 -3.62 -10.32
N LEU A 41 -3.63 -3.94 -10.48
CA LEU A 41 -2.67 -3.19 -11.28
C LEU A 41 -1.90 -4.15 -12.19
N PHE A 42 -1.38 -3.63 -13.29
CA PHE A 42 -0.49 -4.33 -14.19
C PHE A 42 0.94 -3.91 -13.89
N TYR A 43 1.77 -4.90 -13.54
CA TYR A 43 3.19 -4.73 -13.29
C TYR A 43 3.96 -4.97 -14.59
N HIS A 44 4.88 -4.06 -14.93
CA HIS A 44 5.65 -4.16 -16.16
C HIS A 44 7.14 -4.18 -15.88
N ASP A 45 7.78 -5.28 -16.26
CA ASP A 45 9.24 -5.45 -16.23
C ASP A 45 9.77 -5.45 -17.66
N THR A 46 10.70 -4.54 -17.96
CA THR A 46 11.47 -4.52 -19.20
C THR A 46 12.95 -4.66 -18.90
N MET A 47 13.47 -5.88 -19.04
CA MET A 47 14.88 -6.17 -18.83
C MET A 47 15.80 -5.47 -19.84
N PHE A 48 16.92 -4.95 -19.33
CA PHE A 48 17.99 -4.41 -20.14
C PHE A 48 18.70 -5.50 -20.95
N ASN A 49 18.81 -5.31 -22.26
CA ASN A 49 19.39 -6.28 -23.20
C ASN A 49 20.71 -5.81 -23.83
N GLY A 50 21.31 -4.73 -23.32
CA GLY A 50 22.53 -4.12 -23.86
C GLY A 50 22.30 -2.94 -24.80
N THR A 51 21.09 -2.77 -25.34
CA THR A 51 20.80 -1.73 -26.37
C THR A 51 19.60 -0.84 -26.03
N ASN A 52 18.71 -1.28 -25.15
CA ASN A 52 17.44 -0.62 -24.82
C ASN A 52 17.51 0.27 -23.57
N VAL A 53 18.60 1.02 -23.38
CA VAL A 53 18.83 1.84 -22.15
C VAL A 53 17.66 2.78 -21.85
N SER A 54 17.02 3.36 -22.87
CA SER A 54 15.91 4.30 -22.69
C SER A 54 14.61 3.65 -22.20
N ASN A 55 14.44 2.35 -22.43
CA ASN A 55 13.17 1.65 -22.23
C ASN A 55 13.26 0.59 -21.12
N ALA A 56 14.46 0.16 -20.75
CA ALA A 56 14.66 -0.82 -19.71
C ALA A 56 14.27 -0.26 -18.34
N THR A 57 13.53 -1.05 -17.58
CA THR A 57 13.13 -0.76 -16.20
C THR A 57 13.86 -1.67 -15.20
N ALA A 58 14.49 -2.73 -15.69
CA ALA A 58 15.26 -3.68 -14.90
C ALA A 58 16.62 -4.01 -15.54
N ALA A 59 17.59 -4.45 -14.74
CA ALA A 59 18.89 -4.89 -15.22
C ALA A 59 19.47 -6.01 -14.34
N THR A 60 20.07 -7.02 -14.99
CA THR A 60 20.89 -8.01 -14.30
C THR A 60 22.17 -7.37 -13.79
N VAL A 61 22.41 -7.45 -12.49
CA VAL A 61 23.63 -6.93 -11.84
C VAL A 61 24.58 -8.05 -11.41
N ALA A 62 24.11 -9.30 -11.32
CA ALA A 62 24.95 -10.47 -11.16
C ALA A 62 24.38 -11.67 -11.92
N ASN A 63 25.26 -12.41 -12.61
CA ASN A 63 24.90 -13.59 -13.39
C ASN A 63 24.39 -14.75 -12.51
N ALA A 64 23.60 -15.64 -13.12
CA ALA A 64 23.21 -16.89 -12.49
C ALA A 64 24.41 -17.76 -12.10
N THR A 65 24.20 -18.57 -11.07
CA THR A 65 25.10 -19.68 -10.72
C THR A 65 24.91 -20.85 -11.69
N LYS A 66 25.77 -21.87 -11.59
CA LYS A 66 25.63 -23.12 -12.37
C LYS A 66 24.62 -24.11 -11.77
N LEU A 67 23.80 -23.69 -10.81
CA LEU A 67 22.89 -24.58 -10.11
C LEU A 67 21.59 -24.75 -10.91
N GLY A 68 21.57 -25.77 -11.78
CA GLY A 68 20.40 -26.09 -12.61
C GLY A 68 20.19 -25.13 -13.77
N ASN A 69 19.03 -25.26 -14.44
CA ASN A 69 18.68 -24.48 -15.65
C ASN A 69 17.52 -23.50 -15.36
N PHE A 70 17.58 -22.82 -14.20
CA PHE A 70 16.52 -21.90 -13.72
C PHE A 70 17.09 -20.53 -13.29
N ASP A 71 18.26 -20.15 -13.83
CA ASP A 71 18.97 -18.91 -13.51
C ASP A 71 19.19 -18.66 -12.01
N PHE A 72 19.34 -19.74 -11.23
CA PHE A 72 19.46 -19.67 -9.77
C PHE A 72 20.60 -18.74 -9.36
N GLY A 73 20.30 -17.82 -8.45
CA GLY A 73 21.24 -16.83 -7.92
C GLY A 73 21.48 -15.61 -8.81
N MET A 74 20.82 -15.51 -9.97
CA MET A 74 20.84 -14.28 -10.76
C MET A 74 20.21 -13.13 -9.96
N LEU A 75 20.91 -12.00 -9.88
CA LEU A 75 20.43 -10.80 -9.20
C LEU A 75 20.02 -9.75 -10.24
N VAL A 76 18.78 -9.28 -10.12
CA VAL A 76 18.19 -8.25 -10.96
C VAL A 76 17.77 -7.07 -10.09
N VAL A 77 18.08 -5.85 -10.52
CA VAL A 77 17.61 -4.60 -9.90
C VAL A 77 16.62 -3.94 -10.84
N PHE A 78 15.52 -3.41 -10.31
CA PHE A 78 14.43 -2.86 -11.10
C PHE A 78 13.78 -1.62 -10.47
N ASP A 79 13.22 -0.77 -11.34
CA ASP A 79 12.31 0.35 -11.08
C ASP A 79 11.11 0.21 -12.04
N ASP A 80 10.22 -0.70 -11.69
CA ASP A 80 9.15 -1.17 -12.58
C ASP A 80 7.85 -0.39 -12.35
N PRO A 81 7.25 0.19 -13.42
CA PRO A 81 5.99 0.89 -13.31
C PRO A 81 4.81 -0.07 -13.16
N MET A 82 3.82 0.36 -12.36
CA MET A 82 2.52 -0.28 -12.26
C MET A 82 1.42 0.63 -12.80
N THR A 83 0.57 0.12 -13.69
CA THR A 83 -0.50 0.88 -14.35
C THR A 83 -1.87 0.28 -14.05
N VAL A 84 -2.94 1.05 -14.28
CA VAL A 84 -4.34 0.59 -14.08
C VAL A 84 -4.80 -0.31 -15.22
N ASP A 85 -4.23 -0.15 -16.42
CA ASP A 85 -4.49 -0.94 -17.61
C ASP A 85 -3.23 -1.69 -18.08
N ASN A 86 -3.38 -2.61 -19.02
CA ASN A 86 -2.27 -3.45 -19.48
C ASN A 86 -1.42 -2.79 -20.59
N HIS A 87 -1.10 -1.50 -20.46
CA HIS A 87 -0.28 -0.79 -21.44
C HIS A 87 0.93 -0.16 -20.74
N PHE A 88 2.14 -0.54 -21.18
CA PHE A 88 3.39 -0.08 -20.60
C PHE A 88 3.59 1.44 -20.65
N VAL A 89 3.08 2.10 -21.71
CA VAL A 89 3.21 3.55 -21.92
C VAL A 89 2.21 4.38 -21.11
N SER A 90 1.25 3.73 -20.44
CA SER A 90 0.29 4.42 -19.58
C SER A 90 0.98 5.10 -18.40
N SER A 91 0.35 6.15 -17.87
CA SER A 91 0.87 6.84 -16.68
C SER A 91 0.90 5.88 -15.48
N PRO A 92 2.08 5.66 -14.84
CA PRO A 92 2.18 4.80 -13.68
C PRO A 92 1.40 5.37 -12.49
N VAL A 93 0.69 4.50 -11.76
CA VAL A 93 0.02 4.84 -10.49
C VAL A 93 0.83 4.39 -9.27
N ALA A 94 1.82 3.51 -9.48
CA ALA A 94 2.82 3.12 -8.51
C ALA A 94 4.11 2.68 -9.23
N ARG A 95 5.20 2.57 -8.47
CA ARG A 95 6.48 2.02 -8.93
C ARG A 95 7.06 1.10 -7.86
N GLU A 96 7.56 -0.05 -8.26
CA GLU A 96 8.32 -0.95 -7.39
C GLU A 96 9.81 -0.67 -7.62
N HIS A 97 10.55 -0.49 -6.53
CA HIS A 97 12.01 -0.34 -6.60
C HIS A 97 12.65 -1.33 -5.65
N ARG A 98 13.31 -2.36 -6.17
CA ARG A 98 13.94 -3.42 -5.38
C ARG A 98 14.98 -4.20 -6.20
N GLY A 99 15.78 -5.00 -5.49
CA GLY A 99 16.55 -6.08 -6.09
C GLY A 99 15.93 -7.44 -5.77
N SER A 100 15.82 -8.31 -6.78
CA SER A 100 15.33 -9.69 -6.64
C SER A 100 16.42 -10.68 -7.03
N ILE A 101 16.50 -11.77 -6.27
CA ILE A 101 17.40 -12.89 -6.52
C ILE A 101 16.54 -14.05 -7.01
N SER A 102 16.88 -14.64 -8.16
CA SER A 102 16.24 -15.87 -8.62
C SER A 102 16.57 -17.01 -7.67
N THR A 103 15.55 -17.63 -7.06
CA THR A 103 15.75 -18.67 -6.04
C THR A 103 15.33 -20.07 -6.45
N THR A 104 14.56 -20.27 -7.52
CA THR A 104 14.13 -21.58 -8.06
C THR A 104 13.26 -21.41 -9.28
#